data_AF-A0A804IN17-F1
#
_entry.id   AF-A0A804IN17-F1
#
_cell.length_a   1.000
_cell.length_b   1.000
_cell.length_c   1.000
_cell.angle_alpha   90.00
_cell.angle_beta   90.00
_cell.angle_gamma   90.00
#
_symmetry.space_group_name_H-M   'P 1'
#
loop_
_entity.id
_entity.type
_entity.pdbx_description
1 polymer ?
#
loop_
_entity_poly.entity_id
_entity_poly.type
_entity_poly.pdbx_seq_one_letter_code
_entity_poly.pdbx_strand_id
1 'polypeptide(L)'
;MSSGSKGMACVYRYGILVIFLSWGVLSYCSIVYYHGFFVSASLLVSSSEDDYFRCESVVRNWADASSERGIKEDELTLKDILFFLHVPRTGGRTYFHCFLRKIYTSAQECPRSYDKLRFDPSKPNCRLVVTHDDYSLMSKLPKDMTSVVTILRDPVDRVFSTYEFSVEVAARFLVHPNLTSVAQMSRRIRPKSRAVSTLDIWPWKYLVPWMRGDLFARRDARELGRLRKTEEFSSPYDMEDMVMPLHEFINDPIAHDIIHNGATFQVAGLTNNSYAVESHHVRSCVRKHPELGHFVLEVAKHRLDHMLYVGLTEEHRKSATMFAKLVGAQVLSQSEALNSTFKQETSNQTEPSSSFSDSEADGLNQIEGSTNNQSDSEVPSSTHVEPARENMTVGRLMEIYETCISSLRKTQASRRTLSLKRVAPANFSKKARLSVPATILQQIQYLNSLDVELYKHAQNIFIRQEKHIMQSAEIFIQPEDLQTADCGGSYGCPPWKSLLVIALLAIVVLIMLFLSTGRRTNKVKK
;
A
#
# COMPACT_ATOMS: atom_id res chain seq x y z
N MET A 1 46.22 27.32 46.62
CA MET A 1 46.54 28.63 47.23
C MET A 1 45.60 29.65 46.60
N SER A 2 44.31 29.84 46.96
CA SER A 2 43.49 29.74 48.18
C SER A 2 43.63 30.91 49.17
N SER A 3 42.81 31.94 48.98
CA SER A 3 42.35 32.94 49.97
C SER A 3 41.12 33.64 49.34
N GLY A 4 40.02 33.95 50.01
CA GLY A 4 39.67 33.97 51.42
C GLY A 4 38.14 33.93 51.59
N SER A 5 37.72 33.80 52.84
CA SER A 5 36.47 33.17 53.29
C SER A 5 35.67 34.10 54.22
N LYS A 6 34.42 33.69 54.50
CA LYS A 6 33.55 34.01 55.67
C LYS A 6 32.72 35.31 55.54
N GLY A 7 31.42 35.38 55.82
CA GLY A 7 30.52 34.51 56.58
C GLY A 7 30.43 34.92 58.05
N MET A 8 29.35 35.62 58.47
CA MET A 8 28.77 35.53 59.83
C MET A 8 27.45 36.30 59.97
N ALA A 9 26.60 35.78 60.85
CA ALA A 9 25.24 36.19 61.18
C ALA A 9 25.15 37.04 62.47
N CYS A 10 24.04 37.78 62.65
CA CYS A 10 23.42 38.20 63.93
C CYS A 10 22.01 38.76 63.63
N VAL A 11 20.90 38.11 64.03
CA VAL A 11 20.16 38.17 65.32
C VAL A 11 19.58 39.56 65.64
N TYR A 12 18.25 39.70 65.73
CA TYR A 12 17.50 40.08 66.96
C TYR A 12 15.97 40.07 66.74
N ARG A 13 15.26 39.64 67.80
CA ARG A 13 13.81 39.49 67.96
C ARG A 13 13.37 40.42 69.11
N TYR A 14 12.09 40.81 69.14
CA TYR A 14 11.25 41.38 70.24
C TYR A 14 10.71 42.81 70.03
N GLY A 15 9.41 42.97 70.31
CA GLY A 15 8.77 44.26 70.55
C GLY A 15 7.24 44.25 70.39
N ILE A 16 6.53 43.76 71.42
CA ILE A 16 5.07 43.91 71.60
C ILE A 16 4.78 45.34 72.09
N LEU A 17 3.77 46.03 71.54
CA LEU A 17 3.07 47.09 72.24
C LEU A 17 1.57 47.05 71.91
N VAL A 18 0.77 46.96 72.97
CA VAL A 18 -0.70 46.92 73.01
C VAL A 18 -1.19 48.29 73.52
N ILE A 19 -2.35 48.76 73.06
CA ILE A 19 -3.48 49.34 73.83
C ILE A 19 -4.18 50.52 73.12
N PHE A 20 -5.43 50.21 72.72
CA PHE A 20 -6.70 50.96 72.78
C PHE A 20 -6.81 52.42 72.32
N LEU A 21 -7.81 52.65 71.46
CA LEU A 21 -8.98 53.49 71.79
C LEU A 21 -10.20 53.01 70.99
N SER A 22 -11.27 52.71 71.72
CA SER A 22 -12.61 52.34 71.24
C SER A 22 -13.48 53.57 71.02
N TRP A 23 -14.35 53.52 70.02
CA TRP A 23 -15.70 54.12 69.88
C TRP A 23 -16.04 53.93 68.39
N GLY A 24 -17.15 53.40 67.89
CA GLY A 24 -18.38 52.83 68.40
C GLY A 24 -19.28 52.60 67.17
N VAL A 25 -20.28 51.74 67.31
CA VAL A 25 -21.50 51.69 66.49
C VAL A 25 -21.44 50.95 65.14
N LEU A 26 -21.85 49.68 65.20
CA LEU A 26 -22.77 48.98 64.30
C LEU A 26 -23.45 49.83 63.21
N SER A 27 -23.26 49.48 61.93
CA SER A 27 -24.32 49.20 60.94
C SER A 27 -23.75 49.22 59.52
N TYR A 28 -24.39 48.49 58.61
CA TYR A 28 -24.10 48.30 57.18
C TYR A 28 -23.17 47.16 56.79
N CYS A 29 -23.79 45.99 56.90
CA CYS A 29 -23.64 44.86 56.01
C CYS A 29 -23.80 45.26 54.51
N SER A 30 -23.10 44.50 53.67
CA SER A 30 -23.33 44.26 52.24
C SER A 30 -22.62 45.17 51.24
N ILE A 31 -21.99 44.49 50.27
CA ILE A 31 -21.43 44.92 48.98
C ILE A 31 -19.89 45.06 49.02
N VAL A 32 -19.25 44.44 48.02
CA VAL A 32 -17.80 44.37 47.74
C VAL A 32 -17.04 43.22 48.42
N TYR A 33 -17.45 41.97 48.17
CA TYR A 33 -16.53 40.81 48.15
C TYR A 33 -17.06 39.71 47.21
N TYR A 34 -17.34 40.05 45.96
CA TYR A 34 -17.67 39.08 44.91
C TYR A 34 -17.17 39.60 43.55
N HIS A 35 -15.87 39.57 43.28
CA HIS A 35 -15.35 39.74 41.91
C HIS A 35 -13.98 39.10 41.68
N GLY A 36 -13.67 37.99 42.37
CA GLY A 36 -12.34 37.36 42.30
C GLY A 36 -12.29 35.90 41.85
N PHE A 37 -13.40 35.29 41.42
CA PHE A 37 -13.44 33.84 41.17
C PHE A 37 -14.41 33.43 40.05
N PHE A 38 -14.34 34.05 38.87
CA PHE A 38 -15.08 33.58 37.67
C PHE A 38 -14.42 34.07 36.37
N VAL A 39 -13.14 33.72 36.11
CA VAL A 39 -12.52 33.97 34.78
C VAL A 39 -11.69 32.78 34.25
N SER A 40 -11.59 31.67 34.99
CA SER A 40 -10.67 30.58 34.61
C SER A 40 -11.29 29.47 33.75
N ALA A 41 -12.60 29.52 33.44
CA ALA A 41 -13.28 28.50 32.62
C ALA A 41 -13.57 28.96 31.18
N SER A 42 -13.66 30.27 30.92
CA SER A 42 -14.05 30.81 29.61
C SER A 42 -12.89 30.89 28.60
N LEU A 43 -11.63 30.84 29.07
CA LEU A 43 -10.45 30.93 28.20
C LEU A 43 -10.05 29.59 27.57
N LEU A 44 -10.48 28.45 28.14
CA LEU A 44 -10.20 27.14 27.55
C LEU A 44 -11.19 26.77 26.43
N VAL A 45 -12.45 27.17 26.54
CA VAL A 45 -13.51 26.86 25.55
C VAL A 45 -13.36 27.68 24.26
N SER A 46 -12.98 28.97 24.35
CA SER A 46 -12.74 29.80 23.15
C SER A 46 -11.55 29.29 22.32
N SER A 47 -10.47 28.83 22.96
CA SER A 47 -9.29 28.36 22.23
C SER A 47 -9.51 27.09 21.39
N SER A 48 -10.43 26.22 21.81
CA SER A 48 -10.75 24.98 21.09
C SER A 48 -11.73 25.18 19.94
N GLU A 49 -12.72 26.07 20.12
CA GLU A 49 -13.67 26.39 19.05
C GLU A 49 -12.98 27.20 17.94
N ASP A 50 -12.18 28.20 18.29
CA ASP A 50 -11.42 29.01 17.33
C ASP A 50 -10.42 28.15 16.53
N ASP A 51 -9.81 27.16 17.18
CA ASP A 51 -8.91 26.20 16.52
C ASP A 51 -9.66 25.26 15.57
N TYR A 52 -10.84 24.77 15.97
CA TYR A 52 -11.69 23.96 15.09
C TYR A 52 -12.08 24.72 13.83
N PHE A 53 -12.63 25.94 13.95
CA PHE A 53 -13.05 26.74 12.80
C PHE A 53 -11.88 27.07 11.87
N ARG A 54 -10.69 27.34 12.44
CA ARG A 54 -9.47 27.51 11.65
C ARG A 54 -9.13 26.23 10.88
N CYS A 55 -9.17 25.08 11.55
CA CYS A 55 -8.89 23.80 10.90
C CYS A 55 -9.92 23.44 9.84
N GLU A 56 -11.20 23.67 10.12
CA GLU A 56 -12.29 23.48 9.16
C GLU A 56 -12.06 24.33 7.91
N SER A 57 -11.75 25.62 8.06
CA SER A 57 -11.47 26.50 6.94
C SER A 57 -10.27 26.02 6.11
N VAL A 58 -9.18 25.60 6.76
CA VAL A 58 -7.99 25.05 6.08
C VAL A 58 -8.36 23.79 5.27
N VAL A 59 -9.09 22.86 5.87
CA VAL A 59 -9.46 21.59 5.22
C VAL A 59 -10.44 21.83 4.07
N ARG A 60 -11.45 22.68 4.26
CA ARG A 60 -12.43 23.03 3.20
C ARG A 60 -11.77 23.72 2.02
N ASN A 61 -10.97 24.76 2.27
CA ASN A 61 -10.28 25.49 1.20
C ASN A 61 -9.35 24.57 0.40
N TRP A 62 -8.65 23.66 1.07
CA TRP A 62 -7.82 22.65 0.41
C TRP A 62 -8.66 21.65 -0.41
N ALA A 63 -9.81 21.22 0.11
CA ALA A 63 -10.71 20.32 -0.60
C ALA A 63 -11.29 20.97 -1.85
N ASP A 64 -11.77 22.22 -1.73
CA ASP A 64 -12.31 23.00 -2.85
C ASP A 64 -11.24 23.27 -3.93
N ALA A 65 -10.00 23.56 -3.53
CA ALA A 65 -8.88 23.70 -4.46
C ALA A 65 -8.47 22.37 -5.12
N SER A 66 -8.71 21.24 -4.45
CA SER A 66 -8.42 19.90 -4.95
C SER A 66 -9.51 19.36 -5.90
N SER A 67 -10.70 19.94 -5.88
CA SER A 67 -11.77 19.65 -6.85
C SER A 67 -11.48 20.34 -8.17
N GLU A 68 -10.60 19.76 -8.98
CA GLU A 68 -10.31 20.27 -10.32
C GLU A 68 -11.57 20.18 -11.21
N ARG A 69 -11.93 21.29 -11.86
CA ARG A 69 -12.90 21.33 -12.95
C ARG A 69 -12.24 20.84 -14.24
N GLY A 70 -11.89 19.56 -14.28
CA GLY A 70 -11.42 18.90 -15.50
C GLY A 70 -12.60 18.55 -16.41
N ILE A 71 -12.50 18.86 -17.70
CA ILE A 71 -13.39 18.30 -18.72
C ILE A 71 -13.22 16.78 -18.67
N LYS A 72 -14.33 16.03 -18.75
CA LYS A 72 -14.34 14.57 -18.91
C LYS A 72 -13.66 14.20 -20.23
N GLU A 73 -12.33 14.24 -20.28
CA GLU A 73 -11.55 13.46 -21.24
C GLU A 73 -11.90 11.98 -21.03
N ASP A 74 -11.66 11.16 -22.05
CA ASP A 74 -11.90 9.73 -21.98
C ASP A 74 -10.99 9.09 -20.91
N GLU A 75 -11.51 8.97 -19.69
CA GLU A 75 -10.83 8.47 -18.48
C GLU A 75 -10.18 7.09 -18.67
N LEU A 76 -10.55 6.38 -19.75
CA LEU A 76 -10.09 5.04 -20.08
C LEU A 76 -8.88 5.01 -21.02
N THR A 77 -8.42 6.16 -21.52
CA THR A 77 -7.25 6.24 -22.39
C THR A 77 -5.96 6.47 -21.59
N LEU A 78 -4.97 5.61 -21.81
CA LEU A 78 -3.63 5.70 -21.24
C LEU A 78 -2.86 6.88 -21.85
N LYS A 79 -2.40 7.77 -20.99
CA LYS A 79 -1.51 8.89 -21.31
C LYS A 79 -0.04 8.46 -21.30
N ASP A 80 0.87 9.35 -21.68
CA ASP A 80 2.28 9.04 -21.89
C ASP A 80 3.00 8.46 -20.67
N ILE A 81 2.67 8.97 -19.48
CA ILE A 81 3.22 8.54 -18.20
C ILE A 81 2.19 7.73 -17.42
N LEU A 82 2.54 6.50 -17.05
CA LEU A 82 1.78 5.70 -16.10
C LEU A 82 2.34 5.90 -14.69
N PHE A 83 1.55 6.51 -13.81
CA PHE A 83 1.84 6.59 -12.39
C PHE A 83 1.10 5.49 -11.62
N PHE A 84 1.84 4.47 -11.18
CA PHE A 84 1.33 3.50 -10.23
C PHE A 84 1.50 4.01 -8.79
N LEU A 85 0.41 4.55 -8.24
CA LEU A 85 0.30 4.93 -6.84
C LEU A 85 0.19 3.66 -6.00
N HIS A 86 1.33 3.21 -5.48
CA HIS A 86 1.43 1.94 -4.77
C HIS A 86 1.08 2.12 -3.30
N VAL A 87 -0.16 1.78 -2.94
CA VAL A 87 -0.56 1.70 -1.54
C VAL A 87 0.13 0.53 -0.85
N PRO A 88 0.83 0.74 0.30
CA PRO A 88 1.50 -0.35 1.00
C PRO A 88 0.56 -1.49 1.35
N ARG A 89 1.04 -2.73 1.14
CA ARG A 89 0.35 -3.99 1.50
C ARG A 89 -0.92 -4.32 0.69
N THR A 90 -1.06 -3.77 -0.51
CA THR A 90 -2.13 -4.08 -1.47
C THR A 90 -1.67 -4.96 -2.65
N GLY A 91 -0.53 -5.64 -2.50
CA GLY A 91 0.00 -6.53 -3.54
C GLY A 91 0.73 -5.82 -4.68
N GLY A 92 1.02 -4.52 -4.57
CA GLY A 92 1.68 -3.78 -5.66
C GLY A 92 3.09 -4.26 -6.01
N ARG A 93 3.82 -4.94 -5.12
CA ARG A 93 5.09 -5.63 -5.49
C ARG A 93 4.86 -6.69 -6.57
N THR A 94 3.75 -7.41 -6.50
CA THR A 94 3.38 -8.42 -7.51
C THR A 94 3.09 -7.75 -8.85
N TYR A 95 2.32 -6.66 -8.86
CA TYR A 95 2.03 -5.92 -10.09
C TYR A 95 3.29 -5.31 -10.70
N PHE A 96 4.14 -4.69 -9.88
CA PHE A 96 5.39 -4.12 -10.36
C PHE A 96 6.30 -5.17 -11.00
N HIS A 97 6.56 -6.28 -10.31
CA HIS A 97 7.49 -7.29 -10.79
C HIS A 97 6.92 -8.20 -11.89
N CYS A 98 5.66 -8.60 -11.80
CA CYS A 98 5.08 -9.60 -12.69
C CYS A 98 4.30 -8.99 -13.87
N PHE A 99 3.90 -7.72 -13.80
CA PHE A 99 3.28 -7.00 -14.93
C PHE A 99 4.14 -5.86 -15.45
N LEU A 100 4.35 -4.82 -14.64
CA LEU A 100 4.91 -3.56 -15.12
C LEU A 100 6.32 -3.74 -15.70
N ARG A 101 7.19 -4.53 -15.04
CA ARG A 101 8.52 -4.87 -15.55
C ARG A 101 8.53 -5.79 -16.78
N LYS A 102 7.39 -6.35 -17.17
CA LYS A 102 7.23 -7.14 -18.39
C LYS A 102 6.79 -6.29 -19.58
N ILE A 103 6.11 -5.17 -19.33
CA ILE A 103 5.60 -4.26 -20.37
C ILE A 103 6.41 -2.95 -20.49
N TYR A 104 7.15 -2.53 -19.45
CA TYR A 104 8.07 -1.39 -19.45
C TYR A 104 9.54 -1.83 -19.30
N THR A 105 10.48 -1.11 -19.93
CA THR A 105 11.93 -1.38 -19.77
C THR A 105 12.43 -0.64 -18.54
N SER A 106 13.59 -1.07 -18.03
CA SER A 106 14.32 -0.31 -17.01
C SER A 106 14.69 1.11 -17.47
N ALA A 107 14.79 1.38 -18.78
CA ALA A 107 15.03 2.72 -19.31
C ALA A 107 13.77 3.60 -19.32
N GLN A 108 12.59 2.96 -19.33
CA GLN A 108 11.29 3.62 -19.24
C GLN A 108 10.86 3.92 -17.80
N GLU A 109 11.47 3.24 -16.82
CA GLU A 109 11.28 3.54 -15.40
C GLU A 109 11.87 4.91 -15.07
N CYS A 110 11.02 5.79 -14.55
CA CYS A 110 11.43 7.11 -14.09
C CYS A 110 12.41 7.00 -12.91
N PRO A 111 13.25 8.03 -12.66
CA PRO A 111 14.11 8.06 -11.48
C PRO A 111 13.30 7.79 -10.22
N ARG A 112 13.88 7.04 -9.27
CA ARG A 112 13.17 6.65 -8.05
C ARG A 112 12.87 7.90 -7.21
N SER A 113 11.61 8.08 -6.83
CA SER A 113 11.18 9.28 -6.11
C SER A 113 11.83 9.45 -4.72
N TYR A 114 12.26 8.35 -4.08
CA TYR A 114 12.99 8.38 -2.81
C TYR A 114 14.39 8.99 -2.93
N ASP A 115 14.97 9.05 -4.12
CA ASP A 115 16.18 9.83 -4.40
C ASP A 115 15.77 11.26 -4.76
N LYS A 116 15.31 12.02 -3.75
CA LYS A 116 14.74 13.38 -3.90
C LYS A 116 15.66 14.35 -4.67
N LEU A 117 16.96 14.09 -4.70
CA LEU A 117 17.96 14.88 -5.41
C LEU A 117 18.00 14.61 -6.93
N ARG A 118 17.45 13.47 -7.39
CA ARG A 118 17.54 13.00 -8.77
C ARG A 118 16.19 12.73 -9.43
N PHE A 119 15.09 13.02 -8.74
CA PHE A 119 13.74 12.87 -9.29
C PHE A 119 13.44 14.02 -10.25
N ASP A 120 13.65 13.74 -11.53
CA ASP A 120 13.29 14.62 -12.63
C ASP A 120 12.42 13.85 -13.64
N PRO A 121 11.10 14.08 -13.64
CA PRO A 121 10.16 13.41 -14.52
C PRO A 121 10.17 13.98 -15.95
N SER A 122 10.90 15.07 -16.21
CA SER A 122 11.06 15.63 -17.56
C SER A 122 12.02 14.83 -18.45
N LYS A 123 12.69 13.81 -17.89
CA LYS A 123 13.60 12.95 -18.66
C LYS A 123 12.85 12.27 -19.81
N PRO A 124 13.39 12.29 -21.04
CA PRO A 124 12.66 11.92 -22.27
C PRO A 124 12.15 10.48 -22.31
N ASN A 125 12.77 9.56 -21.55
CA ASN A 125 12.35 8.17 -21.49
C ASN A 125 11.44 7.85 -20.30
N CYS A 126 11.11 8.80 -19.41
CA CYS A 126 10.29 8.55 -18.23
C CYS A 126 8.83 8.28 -18.63
N ARG A 127 8.41 7.01 -18.56
CA ARG A 127 7.04 6.58 -18.88
C ARG A 127 6.35 5.81 -17.75
N LEU A 128 7.12 5.35 -16.77
CA LEU A 128 6.59 4.58 -15.64
C LEU A 128 7.11 5.13 -14.31
N VAL A 129 6.20 5.65 -13.49
CA VAL A 129 6.45 6.05 -12.11
C VAL A 129 5.81 5.03 -11.17
N VAL A 130 6.61 4.39 -10.30
CA VAL A 130 6.09 3.44 -9.31
C VAL A 130 6.64 3.81 -7.94
N THR A 131 5.77 4.21 -7.03
CA THR A 131 6.21 4.67 -5.72
C THR A 131 5.12 4.54 -4.65
N HIS A 132 5.57 4.51 -3.40
CA HIS A 132 4.75 4.63 -2.21
C HIS A 132 4.60 6.10 -1.77
N ASP A 133 5.10 7.07 -2.55
CA ASP A 133 4.65 8.45 -2.36
C ASP A 133 3.13 8.54 -2.56
N ASP A 134 2.57 9.63 -2.06
CA ASP A 134 1.15 9.89 -2.17
C ASP A 134 0.82 10.70 -3.43
N TYR A 135 -0.47 10.95 -3.65
CA TYR A 135 -0.96 11.64 -4.83
C TYR A 135 -0.39 13.06 -5.00
N SER A 136 0.16 13.68 -3.95
CA SER A 136 0.80 15.00 -4.09
C SER A 136 1.99 14.99 -5.05
N LEU A 137 2.55 13.81 -5.38
CA LEU A 137 3.54 13.66 -6.44
C LEU A 137 3.05 14.16 -7.80
N MET A 138 1.74 14.16 -8.05
CA MET A 138 1.15 14.73 -9.27
C MET A 138 1.52 16.20 -9.49
N SER A 139 1.86 16.96 -8.43
CA SER A 139 2.38 18.33 -8.56
C SER A 139 3.71 18.42 -9.32
N LYS A 140 4.45 17.32 -9.43
CA LYS A 140 5.72 17.22 -10.15
C LYS A 140 5.58 16.57 -11.53
N LEU A 141 4.40 16.04 -11.86
CA LEU A 141 4.16 15.33 -13.11
C LEU A 141 3.29 16.20 -14.04
N PRO A 142 3.48 16.13 -15.36
CA PRO A 142 2.59 16.78 -16.32
C PRO A 142 1.19 16.15 -16.22
N LYS A 143 0.21 16.89 -15.67
CA LYS A 143 -1.13 16.37 -15.34
C LYS A 143 -1.90 15.89 -16.57
N ASP A 144 -1.76 16.61 -17.67
CA ASP A 144 -2.35 16.32 -18.98
C ASP A 144 -1.76 15.07 -19.64
N MET A 145 -0.54 14.65 -19.25
CA MET A 145 0.18 13.50 -19.81
C MET A 145 0.30 12.30 -18.84
N THR A 146 -0.31 12.36 -17.65
CA THR A 146 -0.15 11.31 -16.63
C THR A 146 -1.45 10.58 -16.33
N SER A 147 -1.47 9.26 -16.51
CA SER A 147 -2.52 8.37 -16.04
C SER A 147 -2.14 7.74 -14.71
N VAL A 148 -3.05 7.78 -13.74
CA VAL A 148 -2.82 7.19 -12.42
C VAL A 148 -3.56 5.86 -12.30
N VAL A 149 -2.89 4.86 -11.71
CA VAL A 149 -3.49 3.57 -11.36
C VAL A 149 -3.17 3.23 -9.92
N THR A 150 -4.06 2.50 -9.26
CA THR A 150 -3.82 2.01 -7.89
C THR A 150 -4.48 0.67 -7.63
N ILE A 151 -4.13 0.07 -6.50
CA ILE A 151 -4.72 -1.16 -5.99
C ILE A 151 -4.98 -0.98 -4.51
N LEU A 152 -6.21 -1.24 -4.10
CA LEU A 152 -6.65 -1.17 -2.72
C LEU A 152 -6.88 -2.56 -2.13
N ARG A 153 -7.11 -2.59 -0.83
CA ARG A 153 -7.30 -3.79 -0.02
C ARG A 153 -8.28 -3.48 1.08
N ASP A 154 -9.00 -4.49 1.56
CA ASP A 154 -9.77 -4.40 2.79
C ASP A 154 -8.92 -3.77 3.91
N PRO A 155 -9.41 -2.72 4.59
CA PRO A 155 -8.61 -1.96 5.54
C PRO A 155 -8.14 -2.78 6.74
N VAL A 156 -8.97 -3.68 7.25
CA VAL A 156 -8.59 -4.55 8.39
C VAL A 156 -7.48 -5.48 7.96
N ASP A 157 -7.65 -6.09 6.80
CA ASP A 157 -6.71 -7.04 6.23
C ASP A 157 -5.37 -6.36 5.83
N ARG A 158 -5.43 -5.07 5.44
CA ARG A 158 -4.27 -4.19 5.21
C ARG A 158 -3.51 -3.90 6.51
N VAL A 159 -4.20 -3.60 7.60
CA VAL A 159 -3.58 -3.36 8.93
C VAL A 159 -2.88 -4.62 9.43
N PHE A 160 -3.55 -5.77 9.42
CA PHE A 160 -2.93 -7.05 9.75
C PHE A 160 -1.67 -7.30 8.92
N SER A 161 -1.76 -7.10 7.61
CA SER A 161 -0.62 -7.32 6.73
C SER A 161 0.52 -6.33 6.96
N THR A 162 0.25 -5.14 7.47
CA THR A 162 1.23 -4.12 7.83
C THR A 162 1.94 -4.48 9.13
N TYR A 163 1.20 -4.91 10.15
CA TYR A 163 1.73 -5.44 11.40
C TYR A 163 2.65 -6.65 11.13
N GLU A 164 2.12 -7.67 10.44
CA GLU A 164 2.86 -8.91 10.15
C GLU A 164 4.13 -8.65 9.35
N PHE A 165 4.09 -7.74 8.38
CA PHE A 165 5.26 -7.38 7.58
C PHE A 165 6.30 -6.60 8.38
N SER A 166 5.85 -5.69 9.26
CA SER A 166 6.76 -4.92 10.12
C SER A 166 7.53 -5.86 11.05
N VAL A 167 6.83 -6.81 11.68
CA VAL A 167 7.46 -7.86 12.51
C VAL A 167 8.40 -8.73 11.67
N GLU A 168 7.94 -9.23 10.51
CA GLU A 168 8.74 -10.10 9.65
C GLU A 168 10.06 -9.43 9.23
N VAL A 169 10.00 -8.19 8.74
CA VAL A 169 11.21 -7.49 8.27
C VAL A 169 12.10 -7.11 9.44
N ALA A 170 11.54 -6.66 10.56
CA ALA A 170 12.31 -6.34 11.77
C ALA A 170 13.04 -7.57 12.33
N ALA A 171 12.39 -8.74 12.36
CA ALA A 171 12.96 -9.98 12.88
C ALA A 171 14.21 -10.45 12.11
N ARG A 172 14.37 -10.07 10.84
CA ARG A 172 15.59 -10.39 10.05
C ARG A 172 16.85 -9.82 10.69
N PHE A 173 16.74 -8.70 11.39
CA PHE A 173 17.87 -8.04 12.02
C PHE A 173 18.29 -8.67 13.35
N LEU A 174 17.48 -9.56 13.94
CA LEU A 174 17.81 -10.24 15.19
C LEU A 174 18.96 -11.25 15.05
N VAL A 175 19.48 -11.47 13.83
CA VAL A 175 20.77 -12.15 13.63
C VAL A 175 21.95 -11.35 14.22
N HIS A 176 21.77 -10.05 14.45
CA HIS A 176 22.79 -9.19 15.06
C HIS A 176 22.68 -9.17 16.59
N PRO A 177 23.82 -9.05 17.30
CA PRO A 177 23.82 -9.03 18.76
C PRO A 177 23.18 -7.77 19.33
N ASN A 178 23.21 -6.63 18.64
CA ASN A 178 22.59 -5.38 19.10
C ASN A 178 22.33 -4.42 17.94
N LEU A 179 21.58 -3.34 18.21
CA LEU A 179 21.28 -2.29 17.22
C LEU A 179 22.54 -1.57 16.70
N THR A 180 23.60 -1.45 17.52
CA THR A 180 24.87 -0.85 17.10
C THR A 180 25.54 -1.67 15.99
N SER A 181 25.54 -3.01 16.12
CA SER A 181 26.04 -3.93 15.10
C SER A 181 25.26 -3.80 13.79
N VAL A 182 23.93 -3.67 13.87
CA VAL A 182 23.07 -3.42 12.69
C VAL A 182 23.46 -2.11 11.99
N ALA A 183 23.65 -1.03 12.75
CA ALA A 183 24.03 0.27 12.20
C ALA A 183 25.42 0.24 11.54
N GLN A 184 26.39 -0.43 12.16
CA GLN A 184 27.74 -0.59 11.61
C GLN A 184 27.72 -1.37 10.28
N MET A 185 26.98 -2.48 10.20
CA MET A 185 26.85 -3.23 8.96
C MET A 185 26.14 -2.41 7.88
N SER A 186 25.05 -1.72 8.21
CA SER A 186 24.29 -0.91 7.26
C SER A 186 25.16 0.18 6.62
N ARG A 187 26.07 0.79 7.39
CA ARG A 187 27.05 1.77 6.88
C ARG A 187 28.07 1.17 5.91
N ARG A 188 28.48 -0.09 6.12
CA ARG A 188 29.44 -0.78 5.23
C ARG A 188 28.81 -1.22 3.90
N ILE A 189 27.52 -1.55 3.90
CA ILE A 189 26.81 -2.07 2.72
C ILE A 189 26.25 -0.94 1.84
N ARG A 190 25.77 0.17 2.43
CA ARG A 190 25.16 1.30 1.71
C ARG A 190 25.99 1.86 0.53
N PRO A 191 27.33 1.95 0.57
CA PRO A 191 28.11 2.44 -0.57
C PRO A 191 28.11 1.50 -1.78
N LYS A 192 27.81 0.20 -1.59
CA LYS A 192 28.01 -0.84 -2.60
C LYS A 192 26.73 -1.22 -3.37
N SER A 193 25.54 -0.95 -2.84
CA SER A 193 24.29 -1.40 -3.47
C SER A 193 23.56 -0.28 -4.23
N ARG A 194 23.38 -0.41 -5.55
CA ARG A 194 22.39 0.36 -6.34
C ARG A 194 20.92 -0.04 -6.02
N ALA A 195 20.72 -1.03 -5.16
CA ALA A 195 19.42 -1.53 -4.75
C ALA A 195 18.79 -0.61 -3.69
N VAL A 196 17.49 -0.32 -3.81
CA VAL A 196 16.74 0.43 -2.80
C VAL A 196 16.35 -0.52 -1.66
N SER A 197 16.71 -0.15 -0.44
CA SER A 197 16.34 -0.90 0.74
C SER A 197 14.89 -0.63 1.14
N THR A 198 14.25 -1.64 1.75
CA THR A 198 12.97 -1.44 2.45
C THR A 198 13.08 -0.35 3.51
N LEU A 199 14.26 -0.16 4.11
CA LEU A 199 14.50 0.89 5.12
C LEU A 199 14.56 2.31 4.55
N ASP A 200 14.61 2.49 3.23
CA ASP A 200 14.66 3.82 2.60
C ASP A 200 13.31 4.23 1.98
N ILE A 201 12.32 3.32 2.04
CA ILE A 201 11.00 3.44 1.41
C ILE A 201 9.93 3.82 2.44
N TRP A 202 9.06 4.78 2.14
CA TRP A 202 7.85 5.02 2.94
C TRP A 202 6.83 3.88 2.77
N PRO A 203 6.13 3.40 3.83
CA PRO A 203 6.21 3.79 5.24
C PRO A 203 7.28 3.03 6.03
N TRP A 204 7.91 2.04 5.40
CA TRP A 204 8.79 1.07 6.06
C TRP A 204 10.05 1.69 6.69
N LYS A 205 10.52 2.82 6.17
CA LYS A 205 11.62 3.62 6.75
C LYS A 205 11.35 4.06 8.19
N TYR A 206 10.09 4.10 8.60
CA TYR A 206 9.68 4.41 9.97
C TYR A 206 9.26 3.14 10.73
N LEU A 207 8.38 2.34 10.13
CA LEU A 207 7.78 1.18 10.81
C LEU A 207 8.81 0.07 11.13
N VAL A 208 9.74 -0.20 10.21
CA VAL A 208 10.71 -1.28 10.41
C VAL A 208 11.74 -0.93 11.48
N PRO A 209 12.36 0.27 11.49
CA PRO A 209 13.25 0.64 12.60
C PRO A 209 12.58 0.67 13.97
N TRP A 210 11.34 1.14 14.06
CA TRP A 210 10.55 1.13 15.29
C TRP A 210 10.31 -0.30 15.79
N MET A 211 9.71 -1.15 14.95
CA MET A 211 9.45 -2.55 15.30
C MET A 211 10.75 -3.32 15.58
N ARG A 212 11.86 -2.98 14.90
CA ARG A 212 13.18 -3.54 15.21
C ARG A 212 13.62 -3.16 16.62
N GLY A 213 13.46 -1.91 17.04
CA GLY A 213 13.77 -1.50 18.41
C GLY A 213 13.02 -2.32 19.45
N ASP A 214 11.71 -2.48 19.25
CA ASP A 214 10.84 -3.31 20.10
C ASP A 214 11.32 -4.76 20.20
N LEU A 215 11.56 -5.42 19.06
CA LEU A 215 11.99 -6.83 19.05
C LEU A 215 13.34 -7.05 19.73
N PHE A 216 14.29 -6.12 19.58
CA PHE A 216 15.57 -6.18 20.30
C PHE A 216 15.36 -6.02 21.81
N ALA A 217 14.56 -5.05 22.24
CA ALA A 217 14.27 -4.83 23.66
C ALA A 217 13.64 -6.06 24.31
N ARG A 218 12.66 -6.69 23.65
CA ARG A 218 12.01 -7.92 24.13
C ARG A 218 13.00 -9.08 24.19
N ARG A 219 13.85 -9.27 23.17
CA ARG A 219 14.90 -10.30 23.19
C ARG A 219 15.86 -10.10 24.36
N ASP A 220 16.38 -8.89 24.52
CA ASP A 220 17.36 -8.59 25.56
C ASP A 220 16.74 -8.75 26.97
N ALA A 221 15.47 -8.39 27.13
CA ALA A 221 14.73 -8.64 28.37
C ALA A 221 14.54 -10.14 28.67
N ARG A 222 14.30 -10.98 27.66
CA ARG A 222 14.27 -12.45 27.81
C ARG A 222 15.64 -13.01 28.19
N GLU A 223 16.72 -12.53 27.54
CA GLU A 223 18.09 -12.97 27.84
C GLU A 223 18.52 -12.61 29.27
N LEU A 224 18.06 -11.47 29.79
CA LEU A 224 18.30 -11.03 31.16
C LEU A 224 17.37 -11.71 32.20
N GLY A 225 16.50 -12.64 31.78
CA GLY A 225 15.54 -13.30 32.67
C GLY A 225 14.46 -12.38 33.26
N ARG A 226 14.25 -11.19 32.66
CA ARG A 226 13.27 -10.20 33.12
C ARG A 226 11.85 -10.52 32.65
N LEU A 227 11.72 -11.29 31.58
CA LEU A 227 10.45 -11.80 31.07
C LEU A 227 10.36 -13.29 31.39
N ARG A 228 9.22 -13.72 31.98
CA ARG A 228 8.97 -15.13 32.24
C ARG A 228 8.69 -15.83 30.91
N LYS A 229 9.18 -17.05 30.73
CA LYS A 229 8.72 -17.90 29.61
C LYS A 229 7.27 -18.27 29.88
N THR A 230 6.34 -17.56 29.27
CA THR A 230 4.94 -17.97 29.25
C THR A 230 4.83 -19.18 28.34
N GLU A 231 4.43 -20.35 28.88
CA GLU A 231 4.37 -21.61 28.11
C GLU A 231 3.09 -21.73 27.26
N GLU A 232 2.06 -20.93 27.55
CA GLU A 232 0.78 -20.94 26.84
C GLU A 232 0.49 -19.58 26.20
N PHE A 233 0.52 -19.55 24.86
CA PHE A 233 0.05 -18.40 24.08
C PHE A 233 -1.25 -18.76 23.37
N SER A 234 -2.32 -18.02 23.64
CA SER A 234 -3.63 -18.25 23.02
C SER A 234 -3.71 -17.69 21.58
N SER A 235 -2.89 -16.69 21.25
CA SER A 235 -2.93 -15.99 19.96
C SER A 235 -1.55 -15.49 19.55
N PRO A 236 -1.13 -15.65 18.27
CA PRO A 236 0.11 -15.06 17.77
C PRO A 236 0.07 -13.53 17.68
N TYR A 237 -1.10 -12.92 17.86
CA TYR A 237 -1.29 -11.48 17.88
C TYR A 237 -1.26 -10.89 19.30
N ASP A 238 -1.00 -11.72 20.32
CA ASP A 238 -0.95 -11.33 21.72
C ASP A 238 0.14 -12.13 22.45
N MET A 239 1.40 -11.89 22.07
CA MET A 239 2.58 -12.57 22.62
C MET A 239 3.56 -11.55 23.18
N GLU A 240 3.18 -10.87 24.26
CA GLU A 240 3.92 -9.75 24.85
C GLU A 240 5.41 -10.06 25.04
N ASP A 241 5.77 -11.25 25.51
CA ASP A 241 7.17 -11.59 25.73
C ASP A 241 7.98 -11.68 24.43
N MET A 242 7.34 -11.87 23.28
CA MET A 242 7.98 -12.24 22.01
C MET A 242 7.91 -11.15 20.94
N VAL A 243 6.72 -10.57 20.74
CA VAL A 243 6.42 -9.55 19.73
C VAL A 243 5.40 -8.58 20.32
N MET A 244 5.46 -7.31 19.93
CA MET A 244 4.45 -6.31 20.28
C MET A 244 3.03 -6.83 20.01
N PRO A 245 2.15 -6.94 21.03
CA PRO A 245 0.75 -7.31 20.82
C PRO A 245 0.06 -6.40 19.80
N LEU A 246 -0.88 -6.95 19.04
CA LEU A 246 -1.58 -6.20 18.00
C LEU A 246 -2.35 -5.00 18.57
N HIS A 247 -2.93 -5.14 19.77
CA HIS A 247 -3.64 -4.06 20.43
C HIS A 247 -2.70 -2.91 20.84
N GLU A 248 -1.45 -3.22 21.24
CA GLU A 248 -0.42 -2.21 21.48
C GLU A 248 -0.03 -1.53 20.16
N PHE A 249 0.22 -2.33 19.12
CA PHE A 249 0.63 -1.85 17.80
C PHE A 249 -0.37 -0.84 17.18
N ILE A 250 -1.67 -1.13 17.22
CA ILE A 250 -2.68 -0.25 16.59
C ILE A 250 -2.94 1.03 17.40
N ASN A 251 -2.56 1.07 18.67
CA ASN A 251 -2.74 2.25 19.52
C ASN A 251 -1.45 3.07 19.65
N ASP A 252 -0.34 2.61 19.06
CA ASP A 252 0.93 3.34 19.09
C ASP A 252 0.84 4.63 18.26
N PRO A 253 1.42 5.76 18.73
CA PRO A 253 1.45 7.02 18.00
C PRO A 253 1.98 6.92 16.55
N ILE A 254 2.93 6.02 16.29
CA ILE A 254 3.48 5.78 14.95
C ILE A 254 2.43 5.12 14.05
N ALA A 255 1.61 4.20 14.56
CA ALA A 255 0.51 3.61 13.80
C ALA A 255 -0.58 4.65 13.50
N HIS A 256 -0.92 5.51 14.47
CA HIS A 256 -1.83 6.66 14.26
C HIS A 256 -1.30 7.68 13.26
N ASP A 257 0.01 7.84 13.15
CA ASP A 257 0.61 8.72 12.14
C ASP A 257 0.59 8.05 10.76
N ILE A 258 0.98 6.78 10.65
CA ILE A 258 1.40 6.20 9.37
C ILE A 258 0.40 5.20 8.78
N ILE A 259 -0.29 4.44 9.62
CA ILE A 259 -1.05 3.26 9.19
C ILE A 259 -2.53 3.59 9.04
N HIS A 260 -3.11 4.24 10.06
CA HIS A 260 -4.54 4.51 10.15
C HIS A 260 -5.02 5.50 9.08
N ASN A 261 -6.09 5.13 8.37
CA ASN A 261 -6.58 5.84 7.17
C ASN A 261 -5.51 6.08 6.09
N GLY A 262 -4.47 5.24 6.10
CA GLY A 262 -3.30 5.42 5.26
C GLY A 262 -3.59 5.33 3.75
N ALA A 263 -4.56 4.52 3.32
CA ALA A 263 -4.93 4.47 1.91
C ALA A 263 -5.61 5.77 1.47
N THR A 264 -6.55 6.27 2.27
CA THR A 264 -7.24 7.55 2.05
C THR A 264 -6.26 8.71 2.02
N PHE A 265 -5.38 8.82 3.02
CA PHE A 265 -4.37 9.88 3.02
C PHE A 265 -3.40 9.78 1.86
N GLN A 266 -3.05 8.57 1.41
CA GLN A 266 -2.16 8.41 0.26
C GLN A 266 -2.83 8.78 -1.06
N VAL A 267 -4.10 8.41 -1.27
CA VAL A 267 -4.87 8.83 -2.45
C VAL A 267 -5.19 10.33 -2.41
N ALA A 268 -5.44 10.88 -1.21
CA ALA A 268 -5.66 12.30 -0.99
C ALA A 268 -4.37 13.15 -1.03
N GLY A 269 -3.17 12.55 -1.06
CA GLY A 269 -1.93 13.34 -1.08
C GLY A 269 -1.65 14.07 0.24
N LEU A 270 -2.00 13.44 1.36
CA LEU A 270 -1.93 13.98 2.73
C LEU A 270 -1.15 13.07 3.70
N THR A 271 -0.20 12.26 3.22
CA THR A 271 0.65 11.47 4.12
C THR A 271 1.70 12.36 4.82
N ASN A 272 2.45 11.82 5.79
CA ASN A 272 3.63 12.52 6.30
C ASN A 272 4.78 12.63 5.27
N ASN A 273 4.60 12.08 4.08
CA ASN A 273 5.57 12.07 2.99
C ASN A 273 5.08 12.88 1.77
N SER A 274 4.00 13.65 1.92
CA SER A 274 3.51 14.57 0.88
C SER A 274 4.57 15.60 0.48
N TYR A 275 4.49 16.07 -0.76
CA TYR A 275 5.38 17.09 -1.31
C TYR A 275 4.90 18.52 -1.04
N ALA A 276 3.59 18.72 -0.84
CA ALA A 276 3.01 20.04 -0.61
C ALA A 276 3.02 20.37 0.90
N VAL A 277 3.48 21.58 1.24
CA VAL A 277 3.57 22.05 2.63
C VAL A 277 2.17 22.16 3.26
N GLU A 278 1.19 22.64 2.48
CA GLU A 278 -0.21 22.75 2.91
C GLU A 278 -0.82 21.39 3.30
N SER A 279 -0.45 20.31 2.62
CA SER A 279 -0.92 18.95 2.93
C SER A 279 -0.61 18.57 4.38
N HIS A 280 0.54 19.00 4.90
CA HIS A 280 0.92 18.70 6.28
C HIS A 280 0.05 19.45 7.30
N HIS A 281 -0.37 20.68 6.99
CA HIS A 281 -1.30 21.43 7.84
C HIS A 281 -2.71 20.81 7.82
N VAL A 282 -3.24 20.49 6.63
CA VAL A 282 -4.54 19.81 6.47
C VAL A 282 -4.55 18.50 7.24
N ARG A 283 -3.51 17.69 7.07
CA ARG A 283 -3.34 16.43 7.80
C ARG A 283 -3.32 16.63 9.31
N SER A 284 -2.62 17.66 9.80
CA SER A 284 -2.60 17.98 11.23
C SER A 284 -3.99 18.30 11.76
N CYS A 285 -4.76 19.08 11.02
CA CYS A 285 -6.14 19.43 11.38
C CYS A 285 -7.06 18.20 11.41
N VAL A 286 -7.01 17.34 10.39
CA VAL A 286 -7.85 16.13 10.33
C VAL A 286 -7.48 15.11 11.41
N ARG A 287 -6.21 15.06 11.81
CA ARG A 287 -5.80 14.22 12.95
C ARG A 287 -6.29 14.75 14.29
N LYS A 288 -6.36 16.07 14.43
CA LYS A 288 -6.85 16.73 15.66
C LYS A 288 -8.38 16.68 15.76
N HIS A 289 -9.05 16.83 14.61
CA HIS A 289 -10.51 16.88 14.45
C HIS A 289 -10.95 15.84 13.41
N PRO A 290 -11.07 14.55 13.78
CA PRO A 290 -11.36 13.45 12.86
C PRO A 290 -12.65 13.61 12.03
N GLU A 291 -13.62 14.38 12.55
CA GLU A 291 -14.86 14.76 11.87
C GLU A 291 -14.59 15.52 10.57
N LEU A 292 -13.47 16.25 10.44
CA LEU A 292 -13.07 16.91 9.19
C LEU A 292 -12.58 15.92 8.12
N GLY A 293 -12.40 14.65 8.47
CA GLY A 293 -11.93 13.60 7.57
C GLY A 293 -12.86 13.34 6.38
N HIS A 294 -14.14 13.70 6.48
CA HIS A 294 -15.07 13.52 5.36
C HIS A 294 -14.69 14.36 4.12
N PHE A 295 -14.16 15.58 4.30
CA PHE A 295 -13.65 16.39 3.17
C PHE A 295 -12.49 15.70 2.46
N VAL A 296 -11.58 15.08 3.23
CA VAL A 296 -10.45 14.32 2.69
C VAL A 296 -10.93 13.09 1.93
N LEU A 297 -11.93 12.39 2.48
CA LEU A 297 -12.52 11.22 1.87
C LEU A 297 -13.16 11.57 0.51
N GLU A 298 -13.88 12.68 0.41
CA GLU A 298 -14.49 13.11 -0.86
C GLU A 298 -13.44 13.45 -1.92
N VAL A 299 -12.35 14.13 -1.54
CA VAL A 299 -11.21 14.35 -2.45
C VAL A 299 -10.59 13.03 -2.89
N ALA A 300 -10.43 12.06 -1.98
CA ALA A 300 -9.87 10.75 -2.30
C ALA A 300 -10.78 9.95 -3.25
N LYS A 301 -12.10 9.93 -3.00
CA LYS A 301 -13.09 9.29 -3.88
C LYS A 301 -13.07 9.91 -5.27
N HIS A 302 -13.11 11.24 -5.34
CA HIS A 302 -13.04 11.97 -6.60
C HIS A 302 -11.77 11.61 -7.38
N ARG A 303 -10.61 11.56 -6.73
CA ARG A 303 -9.37 11.14 -7.40
C ARG A 303 -9.40 9.69 -7.87
N LEU A 304 -9.97 8.78 -7.09
CA LEU A 304 -10.14 7.38 -7.52
C LEU A 304 -11.03 7.27 -8.75
N ASP A 305 -12.10 8.06 -8.83
CA ASP A 305 -13.01 8.04 -9.99
C ASP A 305 -12.28 8.42 -11.29
N HIS A 306 -11.27 9.29 -11.21
CA HIS A 306 -10.48 9.74 -12.37
C HIS A 306 -9.19 8.92 -12.59
N MET A 307 -8.98 7.82 -11.84
CA MET A 307 -7.85 6.91 -12.10
C MET A 307 -8.19 5.97 -13.27
N LEU A 308 -7.23 5.77 -14.17
CA LEU A 308 -7.34 4.84 -15.30
C LEU A 308 -7.71 3.42 -14.84
N TYR A 309 -7.23 3.00 -13.66
CA TYR A 309 -7.49 1.68 -13.11
C TYR A 309 -7.44 1.66 -11.58
N VAL A 310 -8.44 1.01 -10.97
CA VAL A 310 -8.49 0.74 -9.52
C VAL A 310 -8.70 -0.76 -9.30
N GLY A 311 -7.66 -1.45 -8.83
CA GLY A 311 -7.72 -2.88 -8.53
C GLY A 311 -8.06 -3.18 -7.07
N LEU A 312 -8.52 -4.40 -6.81
CA LEU A 312 -8.73 -4.93 -5.46
C LEU A 312 -7.81 -6.13 -5.18
N THR A 313 -7.26 -6.19 -3.98
CA THR A 313 -6.33 -7.25 -3.57
C THR A 313 -7.04 -8.59 -3.35
N GLU A 314 -8.28 -8.54 -2.87
CA GLU A 314 -9.14 -9.67 -2.55
C GLU A 314 -9.52 -10.43 -3.83
N GLU A 315 -9.81 -9.68 -4.89
CA GLU A 315 -10.12 -10.17 -6.23
C GLU A 315 -8.87 -10.30 -7.11
N HIS A 316 -7.73 -10.71 -6.52
CA HIS A 316 -6.40 -10.58 -7.12
C HIS A 316 -6.29 -11.03 -8.59
N ARG A 317 -6.80 -12.23 -8.91
CA ARG A 317 -6.72 -12.79 -10.28
C ARG A 317 -7.57 -11.98 -11.25
N LYS A 318 -8.77 -11.60 -10.83
CA LYS A 318 -9.72 -10.81 -11.62
C LYS A 318 -9.18 -9.39 -11.85
N SER A 319 -8.67 -8.75 -10.79
CA SER A 319 -7.96 -7.48 -10.87
C SER A 319 -6.80 -7.54 -11.88
N ALA A 320 -5.97 -8.58 -11.79
CA ALA A 320 -4.86 -8.78 -12.71
C ALA A 320 -5.30 -8.92 -14.17
N THR A 321 -6.34 -9.70 -14.44
CA THR A 321 -6.93 -9.85 -15.78
C THR A 321 -7.47 -8.52 -16.31
N MET A 322 -8.21 -7.77 -15.48
CA MET A 322 -8.73 -6.46 -15.87
C MET A 322 -7.60 -5.46 -16.14
N PHE A 323 -6.56 -5.45 -15.31
CA PHE A 323 -5.37 -4.63 -15.53
C PHE A 323 -4.69 -4.95 -16.86
N ALA A 324 -4.50 -6.24 -17.17
CA ALA A 324 -3.89 -6.66 -18.43
C ALA A 324 -4.73 -6.25 -19.65
N LYS A 325 -6.06 -6.34 -19.55
CA LYS A 325 -6.99 -5.96 -20.63
C LYS A 325 -7.10 -4.44 -20.84
N LEU A 326 -7.06 -3.64 -19.77
CA LEU A 326 -7.18 -2.19 -19.86
C LEU A 326 -5.83 -1.51 -20.04
N VAL A 327 -4.93 -1.66 -19.06
CA VAL A 327 -3.64 -0.97 -19.04
C VAL A 327 -2.63 -1.72 -19.89
N GLY A 328 -2.53 -3.05 -19.72
CA GLY A 328 -1.57 -3.87 -20.46
C GLY A 328 -1.74 -3.76 -21.98
N ALA A 329 -2.97 -3.90 -22.47
CA ALA A 329 -3.28 -3.78 -23.90
C ALA A 329 -2.86 -2.42 -24.49
N GLN A 330 -3.13 -1.32 -23.78
CA GLN A 330 -2.77 0.02 -24.24
C GLN A 330 -1.26 0.27 -24.22
N VAL A 331 -0.54 -0.19 -23.20
CA VAL A 331 0.93 -0.10 -23.15
C VAL A 331 1.58 -0.87 -24.31
N LEU A 332 1.04 -2.06 -24.61
CA LEU A 332 1.52 -2.90 -25.72
C LEU A 332 1.26 -2.22 -27.07
N SER A 333 0.04 -1.72 -27.30
CA SER A 333 -0.32 -0.99 -28.52
C SER A 333 0.55 0.26 -28.74
N GLN A 334 0.76 1.08 -27.70
CA GLN A 334 1.65 2.26 -27.78
C GLN A 334 3.11 1.86 -28.07
N SER A 335 3.56 0.70 -27.57
CA SER A 335 4.91 0.21 -27.81
C SER A 335 5.09 -0.29 -29.26
N GLU A 336 4.08 -0.94 -29.82
CA GLU A 336 4.06 -1.39 -31.22
C GLU A 336 4.07 -0.19 -32.18
N ALA A 337 3.28 0.84 -31.91
CA ALA A 337 3.25 2.07 -32.70
C ALA A 337 4.59 2.84 -32.70
N LEU A 338 5.30 2.85 -31.56
CA LEU A 338 6.64 3.42 -31.50
C LEU A 338 7.64 2.60 -32.33
N ASN A 339 7.60 1.27 -32.21
CA ASN A 339 8.51 0.39 -32.96
C ASN A 339 8.28 0.45 -34.48
N SER A 340 7.04 0.60 -34.94
CA SER A 340 6.74 0.76 -36.38
C SER A 340 7.25 2.10 -36.91
N THR A 341 7.10 3.18 -36.14
CA THR A 341 7.65 4.51 -36.49
C THR A 341 9.17 4.47 -36.62
N PHE A 342 9.87 3.84 -35.67
CA PHE A 342 11.33 3.65 -35.75
C PHE A 342 11.74 2.81 -36.96
N LYS A 343 11.04 1.72 -37.27
CA LYS A 343 11.32 0.88 -38.46
C LYS A 343 11.16 1.69 -39.76
N GLN A 344 10.18 2.60 -39.82
CA GLN A 344 9.91 3.46 -40.97
C GLN A 344 10.93 4.61 -41.12
N GLU A 345 11.42 5.17 -40.01
CA GLU A 345 12.53 6.15 -40.03
C GLU A 345 13.85 5.50 -40.44
N THR A 346 14.13 4.27 -39.99
CA THR A 346 15.34 3.53 -40.40
C THR A 346 15.29 3.03 -41.84
N SER A 347 14.11 2.77 -42.43
CA SER A 347 14.01 2.40 -43.85
C SER A 347 14.19 3.61 -44.78
N ASN A 348 13.90 4.82 -44.30
CA ASN A 348 14.04 6.05 -45.07
C ASN A 348 15.47 6.65 -45.00
N GLN A 349 16.32 6.14 -44.10
CA GLN A 349 17.74 6.48 -44.06
C GLN A 349 18.58 5.29 -44.55
N THR A 350 18.61 5.09 -45.87
CA THR A 350 19.59 4.22 -46.51
C THR A 350 20.54 5.09 -47.33
N GLU A 351 21.80 5.19 -46.92
CA GLU A 351 23.04 5.23 -47.75
C GLU A 351 24.28 5.31 -46.83
N PRO A 352 25.48 4.82 -47.24
CA PRO A 352 26.25 3.89 -46.41
C PRO A 352 27.63 4.38 -45.94
N SER A 353 28.29 3.51 -45.13
CA SER A 353 29.69 3.50 -44.63
C SER A 353 29.86 4.03 -43.19
N SER A 354 30.67 3.46 -42.30
CA SER A 354 31.80 2.53 -42.44
C SER A 354 32.01 1.77 -41.11
N SER A 355 32.58 0.57 -41.24
CA SER A 355 33.13 -0.31 -40.20
C SER A 355 34.10 0.39 -39.25
N PHE A 356 34.22 -0.03 -37.98
CA PHE A 356 35.50 -0.44 -37.36
C PHE A 356 35.31 -1.10 -35.99
N SER A 357 36.28 -1.95 -35.67
CA SER A 357 36.28 -3.17 -34.86
C SER A 357 36.33 -3.03 -33.33
N ASP A 358 35.96 -4.13 -32.69
CA ASP A 358 36.18 -4.48 -31.29
C ASP A 358 37.66 -4.41 -30.84
N SER A 359 37.86 -4.15 -29.55
CA SER A 359 39.06 -4.59 -28.84
C SER A 359 38.73 -5.01 -27.40
N GLU A 360 38.93 -6.30 -27.14
CA GLU A 360 39.02 -6.92 -25.82
C GLU A 360 40.27 -6.45 -25.06
N ALA A 361 40.20 -6.44 -23.73
CA ALA A 361 41.37 -6.63 -22.89
C ALA A 361 40.99 -7.31 -21.57
N ASP A 362 41.56 -8.51 -21.43
CA ASP A 362 41.55 -9.46 -20.33
C ASP A 362 42.13 -8.93 -19.00
N GLY A 363 41.78 -9.59 -17.90
CA GLY A 363 42.39 -9.38 -16.58
C GLY A 363 41.85 -10.29 -15.48
N LEU A 364 42.14 -11.59 -15.60
CA LEU A 364 41.93 -12.61 -14.55
C LEU A 364 42.79 -12.30 -13.31
N ASN A 365 42.25 -12.51 -12.10
CA ASN A 365 42.96 -13.20 -11.01
C ASN A 365 42.00 -13.65 -9.90
N GLN A 366 41.97 -14.97 -9.70
CA GLN A 366 41.29 -15.70 -8.62
C GLN A 366 42.12 -15.62 -7.33
N ILE A 367 41.45 -15.41 -6.19
CA ILE A 367 41.87 -15.97 -4.89
C ILE A 367 40.60 -16.43 -4.16
N GLU A 368 40.47 -17.75 -3.98
CA GLU A 368 39.51 -18.43 -3.11
C GLU A 368 39.95 -18.34 -1.64
N GLY A 369 38.98 -18.24 -0.72
CA GLY A 369 39.25 -18.32 0.73
C GLY A 369 38.09 -17.92 1.63
N SER A 370 37.05 -18.77 1.71
CA SER A 370 36.17 -19.06 2.86
C SER A 370 35.68 -17.92 3.79
N THR A 371 34.37 -17.65 3.78
CA THR A 371 33.44 -17.98 4.89
C THR A 371 32.02 -17.53 4.56
N ASN A 372 31.09 -18.49 4.55
CA ASN A 372 29.66 -18.30 4.34
C ASN A 372 29.03 -17.33 5.34
N ASN A 373 28.74 -16.10 4.89
CA ASN A 373 27.82 -15.18 5.54
C ASN A 373 26.96 -14.55 4.45
N GLN A 374 25.82 -15.18 4.17
CA GLN A 374 24.87 -14.76 3.14
C GLN A 374 24.13 -13.49 3.59
N SER A 375 24.83 -12.36 3.48
CA SER A 375 24.27 -11.03 3.51
C SER A 375 23.67 -10.73 2.15
N ASP A 376 22.40 -11.04 1.91
CA ASP A 376 21.76 -10.55 0.69
C ASP A 376 20.27 -10.29 0.88
N SER A 377 19.97 -9.00 1.10
CA SER A 377 18.72 -8.42 0.63
C SER A 377 18.79 -8.27 -0.89
N GLU A 378 18.94 -9.39 -1.59
CA GLU A 378 18.92 -9.41 -3.05
C GLU A 378 17.48 -9.26 -3.54
N VAL A 379 17.20 -8.02 -3.94
CA VAL A 379 16.54 -7.73 -5.21
C VAL A 379 17.41 -8.37 -6.30
N PRO A 380 16.86 -9.15 -7.25
CA PRO A 380 17.69 -9.71 -8.32
C PRO A 380 18.38 -8.56 -9.04
N SER A 381 19.71 -8.55 -8.99
CA SER A 381 20.53 -7.63 -9.76
C SER A 381 20.23 -7.81 -11.25
N SER A 382 20.15 -6.68 -11.94
CA SER A 382 19.90 -6.57 -13.36
C SER A 382 21.06 -7.14 -14.18
N THR A 383 20.99 -8.42 -14.54
CA THR A 383 21.87 -8.95 -15.60
C THR A 383 21.24 -10.07 -16.43
N HIS A 384 19.91 -10.16 -16.46
CA HIS A 384 19.23 -10.82 -17.56
C HIS A 384 18.42 -9.77 -18.32
N VAL A 385 19.06 -9.25 -19.37
CA VAL A 385 18.36 -8.67 -20.51
C VAL A 385 17.56 -9.83 -21.10
N GLU A 386 16.27 -9.94 -20.79
CA GLU A 386 15.38 -10.83 -21.53
C GLU A 386 15.32 -10.31 -22.97
N PRO A 387 15.70 -11.12 -23.97
CA PRO A 387 15.71 -10.70 -25.35
C PRO A 387 14.29 -10.68 -25.93
N ALA A 388 14.08 -9.75 -26.86
CA ALA A 388 12.96 -9.63 -27.81
C ALA A 388 11.53 -9.49 -27.24
N ARG A 389 11.04 -8.24 -27.25
CA ARG A 389 9.65 -7.83 -27.00
C ARG A 389 8.69 -8.10 -28.16
N GLU A 390 9.14 -8.75 -29.23
CA GLU A 390 8.30 -8.97 -30.40
C GLU A 390 7.27 -10.07 -30.08
N ASN A 391 5.99 -9.72 -30.17
CA ASN A 391 4.79 -10.57 -30.00
C ASN A 391 4.24 -10.74 -28.55
N MET A 392 4.36 -9.73 -27.69
CA MET A 392 3.70 -9.75 -26.37
C MET A 392 2.20 -9.46 -26.50
N THR A 393 1.34 -10.46 -26.30
CA THR A 393 -0.13 -10.29 -26.25
C THR A 393 -0.66 -10.25 -24.81
N VAL A 394 -1.90 -9.78 -24.62
CA VAL A 394 -2.58 -9.82 -23.30
C VAL A 394 -2.65 -11.25 -22.74
N GLY A 395 -2.91 -12.24 -23.59
CA GLY A 395 -2.93 -13.66 -23.19
C GLY A 395 -1.58 -14.15 -22.70
N ARG A 396 -0.51 -13.85 -23.45
CA ARG A 396 0.87 -14.21 -23.06
C ARG A 396 1.31 -13.50 -21.78
N LEU A 397 0.94 -12.23 -21.63
CA LEU A 397 1.21 -11.45 -20.43
C LEU A 397 0.60 -12.10 -19.18
N MET A 398 -0.64 -12.60 -19.29
CA MET A 398 -1.30 -13.31 -18.18
C MET A 398 -0.65 -14.65 -17.85
N GLU A 399 -0.17 -15.40 -18.82
CA GLU A 399 0.57 -16.66 -18.60
C GLU A 399 1.90 -16.42 -17.86
N ILE A 400 2.66 -15.39 -18.29
CA ILE A 400 3.89 -14.96 -17.63
C ILE A 400 3.59 -14.53 -16.19
N TYR A 401 2.49 -13.80 -16.01
CA TYR A 401 2.04 -13.33 -14.70
C TYR A 401 1.73 -14.48 -13.73
N GLU A 402 0.95 -15.48 -14.16
CA GLU A 402 0.59 -16.64 -13.34
C GLU A 402 1.85 -17.43 -12.90
N THR A 403 2.80 -17.62 -13.82
CA THR A 403 4.10 -18.27 -13.53
C THR A 403 4.93 -17.45 -12.55
N CYS A 404 5.04 -16.14 -12.77
CA CYS A 404 5.79 -15.21 -11.92
C CYS A 404 5.27 -15.19 -10.48
N ILE A 405 3.94 -15.15 -10.29
CA ILE A 405 3.34 -15.15 -8.95
C ILE A 405 3.69 -16.41 -8.18
N SER A 406 3.62 -17.58 -8.82
CA SER A 406 3.91 -18.86 -8.17
C SER A 406 5.33 -18.86 -7.58
N SER A 407 6.31 -18.47 -8.39
CA SER A 407 7.71 -18.34 -7.97
C SER A 407 7.90 -17.28 -6.87
N LEU A 408 7.27 -16.12 -7.03
CA LEU A 408 7.35 -15.02 -6.07
C LEU A 408 6.78 -15.42 -4.71
N ARG A 409 5.62 -16.09 -4.68
CA ARG A 409 4.99 -16.58 -3.45
C ARG A 409 5.86 -17.61 -2.73
N LYS A 410 6.47 -18.55 -3.47
CA LYS A 410 7.40 -19.54 -2.90
C LYS A 410 8.60 -18.86 -2.22
N THR A 411 9.20 -17.89 -2.90
CA THR A 411 10.34 -17.12 -2.37
C THR A 411 9.96 -16.32 -1.14
N GLN A 412 8.82 -15.63 -1.17
CA GLN A 412 8.31 -14.86 -0.02
C GLN A 412 7.99 -15.75 1.17
N ALA A 413 7.35 -16.91 0.96
CA ALA A 413 7.04 -17.85 2.02
C ALA A 413 8.31 -18.38 2.71
N SER A 414 9.33 -18.74 1.94
CA SER A 414 10.63 -19.18 2.49
C SER A 414 11.28 -18.10 3.34
N ARG A 415 11.37 -16.86 2.83
CA ARG A 415 11.93 -15.70 3.56
C ARG A 415 11.16 -15.41 4.85
N ARG A 416 9.83 -15.50 4.81
CA ARG A 416 8.96 -15.32 5.97
C ARG A 416 9.24 -16.37 7.04
N THR A 417 9.30 -17.65 6.66
CA THR A 417 9.64 -18.74 7.59
C THR A 417 11.00 -18.53 8.26
N LEU A 418 12.03 -18.12 7.52
CA LEU A 418 13.36 -17.84 8.08
C LEU A 418 13.35 -16.64 9.04
N SER A 419 12.55 -15.62 8.74
CA SER A 419 12.45 -14.42 9.58
C SER A 419 11.72 -14.73 10.89
N LEU A 420 10.57 -15.42 10.81
CA LEU A 420 9.73 -15.73 11.97
C LEU A 420 10.37 -16.75 12.92
N LYS A 421 11.29 -17.61 12.45
CA LYS A 421 12.08 -18.49 13.34
C LYS A 421 12.80 -17.74 14.48
N ARG A 422 13.16 -16.47 14.27
CA ARG A 422 13.87 -15.64 15.27
C ARG A 422 12.94 -15.04 16.34
N VAL A 423 11.63 -15.08 16.10
CA VAL A 423 10.59 -14.61 17.02
C VAL A 423 9.60 -15.74 17.35
N ALA A 424 10.02 -17.00 17.17
CA ALA A 424 9.21 -18.17 17.51
C ALA A 424 8.84 -18.15 19.01
N PRO A 425 7.59 -18.46 19.39
CA PRO A 425 6.57 -19.17 18.59
C PRO A 425 5.67 -18.31 17.69
N ALA A 426 5.90 -17.00 17.54
CA ALA A 426 5.04 -16.14 16.73
C ALA A 426 4.95 -16.62 15.27
N ASN A 427 3.73 -17.00 14.85
CA ASN A 427 3.45 -17.46 13.49
C ASN A 427 2.11 -16.93 12.99
N PHE A 428 2.17 -15.98 12.06
CA PHE A 428 0.97 -15.31 11.54
C PHE A 428 0.36 -16.06 10.35
N SER A 429 -0.96 -16.22 10.34
CA SER A 429 -1.68 -16.81 9.21
C SER A 429 -3.09 -16.21 9.10
N LYS A 430 -3.72 -16.32 7.93
CA LYS A 430 -5.13 -15.92 7.78
C LYS A 430 -6.04 -16.64 8.78
N LYS A 431 -5.77 -17.92 9.06
CA LYS A 431 -6.50 -18.69 10.08
C LYS A 431 -6.29 -18.11 11.48
N ALA A 432 -5.05 -17.72 11.82
CA ALA A 432 -4.75 -17.12 13.11
C ALA A 432 -5.40 -15.74 13.31
N ARG A 433 -5.72 -14.99 12.24
CA ARG A 433 -6.47 -13.72 12.37
C ARG A 433 -7.85 -13.94 12.98
N LEU A 434 -8.42 -15.15 12.86
CA LEU A 434 -9.72 -15.49 13.44
C LEU A 434 -9.68 -15.61 14.98
N SER A 435 -8.49 -15.77 15.60
CA SER A 435 -8.36 -15.79 17.06
C SER A 435 -8.27 -14.39 17.67
N VAL A 436 -8.26 -13.34 16.85
CA VAL A 436 -8.21 -11.95 17.33
C VAL A 436 -9.60 -11.54 17.85
N PRO A 437 -9.70 -10.97 19.07
CA PRO A 437 -10.97 -10.56 19.63
C PRO A 437 -11.74 -9.59 18.73
N ALA A 438 -13.07 -9.74 18.69
CA ALA A 438 -13.95 -8.86 17.89
C ALA A 438 -13.82 -7.38 18.27
N THR A 439 -13.52 -7.08 19.54
CA THR A 439 -13.28 -5.71 20.03
C THR A 439 -12.07 -5.07 19.34
N ILE A 440 -10.99 -5.82 19.12
CA ILE A 440 -9.81 -5.33 18.41
C ILE A 440 -10.11 -5.14 16.91
N LEU A 441 -10.89 -6.04 16.30
CA LEU A 441 -11.33 -5.88 14.90
C LEU A 441 -12.18 -4.63 14.71
N GLN A 442 -13.13 -4.36 15.62
CA GLN A 442 -13.94 -3.15 15.62
C GLN A 442 -13.09 -1.90 15.83
N GLN A 443 -12.10 -1.95 16.72
CA GLN A 443 -11.16 -0.85 16.92
C GLN A 443 -10.35 -0.56 15.64
N ILE A 444 -9.85 -1.60 14.96
CA ILE A 444 -9.16 -1.43 13.68
C ILE A 444 -10.07 -0.78 12.64
N GLN A 445 -11.33 -1.21 12.55
CA GLN A 445 -12.31 -0.59 11.64
C GLN A 445 -12.57 0.87 11.99
N TYR A 446 -12.76 1.19 13.27
CA TYR A 446 -12.97 2.56 13.74
C TYR A 446 -11.79 3.48 13.42
N LEU A 447 -10.57 3.04 13.72
CA LEU A 447 -9.34 3.79 13.43
C LEU A 447 -9.09 3.94 11.91
N ASN A 448 -9.75 3.14 11.07
CA ASN A 448 -9.64 3.16 9.61
C ASN A 448 -10.98 3.47 8.93
N SER A 449 -11.84 4.26 9.57
CA SER A 449 -13.19 4.56 9.08
C SER A 449 -13.21 5.14 7.66
N LEU A 450 -12.28 6.06 7.35
CA LEU A 450 -12.17 6.65 6.01
C LEU A 450 -11.73 5.60 4.98
N ASP A 451 -10.76 4.75 5.32
CA ASP A 451 -10.31 3.66 4.45
C ASP A 451 -11.45 2.64 4.19
N VAL A 452 -12.32 2.39 5.17
CA VAL A 452 -13.50 1.52 5.00
C VAL A 452 -14.46 2.11 3.97
N GLU A 453 -14.73 3.40 4.03
CA GLU A 453 -15.59 4.06 3.05
C GLU A 453 -14.94 4.17 1.67
N LEU A 454 -13.65 4.49 1.62
CA LEU A 454 -12.89 4.53 0.37
C LEU A 454 -12.86 3.16 -0.30
N TYR A 455 -12.67 2.09 0.46
CA TYR A 455 -12.64 0.73 -0.07
C TYR A 455 -14.02 0.32 -0.64
N LYS A 456 -15.12 0.69 0.03
CA LYS A 456 -16.48 0.50 -0.52
C LYS A 456 -16.67 1.24 -1.84
N HIS A 457 -16.17 2.48 -1.93
CA HIS A 457 -16.19 3.24 -3.19
C HIS A 457 -15.40 2.55 -4.29
N ALA A 458 -14.19 2.07 -3.96
CA ALA A 458 -13.35 1.34 -4.90
C ALA A 458 -13.97 0.02 -5.38
N GLN A 459 -14.75 -0.68 -4.54
CA GLN A 459 -15.53 -1.84 -4.97
C GLN A 459 -16.56 -1.46 -6.05
N ASN A 460 -17.22 -0.31 -5.91
CA ASN A 460 -18.16 0.18 -6.91
C ASN A 460 -17.46 0.53 -8.24
N ILE A 461 -16.31 1.19 -8.16
CA ILE A 461 -15.47 1.48 -9.35
C ILE A 461 -15.07 0.17 -10.03
N PHE A 462 -14.58 -0.81 -9.27
CA PHE A 462 -14.13 -2.10 -9.78
C PHE A 462 -15.23 -2.84 -10.54
N ILE A 463 -16.45 -2.89 -9.98
CA ILE A 463 -17.62 -3.50 -10.64
C ILE A 463 -17.98 -2.75 -11.93
N ARG A 464 -17.89 -1.41 -11.93
CA ARG A 464 -18.15 -0.60 -13.13
C ARG A 464 -17.12 -0.87 -14.23
N GLN A 465 -15.83 -0.92 -13.86
CA GLN A 465 -14.73 -1.24 -14.78
C GLN A 465 -14.88 -2.64 -15.37
N GLU A 466 -15.28 -3.63 -14.56
CA GLU A 466 -15.53 -4.98 -15.04
C GLU A 466 -16.61 -5.00 -16.12
N LYS A 467 -17.76 -4.37 -15.85
CA LYS A 467 -18.88 -4.31 -16.80
C LYS A 467 -18.46 -3.66 -18.11
N HIS A 468 -17.71 -2.56 -18.05
CA HIS A 468 -17.21 -1.87 -19.23
C HIS A 468 -16.30 -2.77 -20.08
N ILE A 469 -15.36 -3.48 -19.44
CA ILE A 469 -14.46 -4.42 -20.14
C ILE A 469 -15.27 -5.54 -20.81
N MET A 470 -16.28 -6.10 -20.13
CA MET A 470 -17.12 -7.14 -20.69
C MET A 470 -17.93 -6.65 -21.90
N GLN A 471 -18.53 -5.47 -21.81
CA GLN A 471 -19.28 -4.86 -22.92
C GLN A 471 -18.36 -4.55 -24.12
N SER A 472 -17.16 -4.01 -23.88
CA SER A 472 -16.19 -3.77 -24.96
C SER A 472 -15.70 -5.06 -25.64
N ALA A 473 -15.65 -6.18 -24.91
CA ALA A 473 -15.34 -7.49 -25.47
C ALA A 473 -16.51 -8.08 -26.26
N GLU A 474 -17.76 -7.79 -25.87
CA GLU A 474 -18.96 -8.20 -26.63
C GLU A 474 -19.15 -7.36 -27.91
N ILE A 475 -18.78 -6.08 -27.92
CA ILE A 475 -18.82 -5.23 -29.12
C ILE A 475 -17.77 -5.65 -30.17
N PHE A 476 -16.66 -6.26 -29.75
CA PHE A 476 -15.70 -6.91 -30.66
C PHE A 476 -16.20 -8.24 -31.24
N ILE A 477 -17.38 -8.71 -30.81
CA ILE A 477 -18.16 -9.75 -31.49
C ILE A 477 -19.33 -9.04 -32.20
N GLN A 478 -19.02 -8.17 -33.16
CA GLN A 478 -20.01 -7.84 -34.19
C GLN A 478 -20.31 -9.13 -34.97
N PRO A 479 -21.58 -9.54 -35.09
CA PRO A 479 -21.98 -10.73 -35.83
C PRO A 479 -21.93 -10.43 -37.34
N GLU A 480 -20.75 -10.27 -37.91
CA GLU A 480 -20.57 -10.17 -39.37
C GLU A 480 -20.55 -11.53 -40.09
N ASP A 481 -20.89 -12.63 -39.40
CA ASP A 481 -21.16 -13.94 -40.02
C ASP A 481 -22.60 -14.44 -39.77
N LEU A 482 -23.56 -13.54 -39.55
CA LEU A 482 -24.99 -13.89 -39.59
C LEU A 482 -25.78 -13.08 -40.64
N GLN A 483 -25.18 -12.89 -41.81
CA GLN A 483 -25.91 -12.59 -43.04
C GLN A 483 -25.46 -13.53 -44.17
N THR A 484 -25.72 -14.83 -44.01
CA THR A 484 -26.07 -15.73 -45.12
C THR A 484 -26.71 -17.00 -44.56
N ALA A 485 -28.03 -16.95 -44.35
CA ALA A 485 -28.91 -18.10 -44.50
C ALA A 485 -30.35 -17.64 -44.28
N ASP A 486 -30.83 -16.77 -45.18
CA ASP A 486 -32.25 -16.81 -45.52
C ASP A 486 -32.49 -18.19 -46.16
N CYS A 487 -32.95 -19.16 -45.36
CA CYS A 487 -33.49 -20.42 -45.89
C CYS A 487 -34.94 -20.18 -46.34
N GLY A 488 -35.11 -19.28 -47.30
CA GLY A 488 -36.29 -19.16 -48.12
C GLY A 488 -36.15 -20.07 -49.36
N GLY A 489 -36.95 -21.13 -49.42
CA GLY A 489 -37.23 -21.85 -50.66
C GLY A 489 -36.61 -23.24 -50.79
N SER A 490 -37.47 -24.25 -50.57
CA SER A 490 -37.48 -25.59 -51.19
C SER A 490 -36.11 -26.20 -51.56
N TYR A 491 -35.42 -26.83 -50.60
CA TYR A 491 -34.72 -28.14 -50.64
C TYR A 491 -33.88 -28.25 -49.33
N GLY A 492 -33.95 -29.40 -48.64
CA GLY A 492 -33.70 -29.53 -47.20
C GLY A 492 -32.26 -29.38 -46.67
N CYS A 493 -32.16 -28.99 -45.38
CA CYS A 493 -30.94 -28.99 -44.56
C CYS A 493 -30.40 -30.42 -44.28
N PRO A 494 -29.08 -30.62 -44.11
CA PRO A 494 -28.49 -31.94 -43.87
C PRO A 494 -28.84 -32.51 -42.47
N PRO A 495 -29.02 -33.83 -42.31
CA PRO A 495 -29.74 -34.44 -41.19
C PRO A 495 -28.91 -34.76 -39.93
N TRP A 496 -27.67 -34.28 -39.84
CA TRP A 496 -26.76 -34.57 -38.72
C TRP A 496 -27.13 -33.91 -37.38
N LYS A 497 -27.71 -32.71 -37.38
CA LYS A 497 -28.16 -32.04 -36.14
C LYS A 497 -29.36 -32.73 -35.51
N SER A 498 -30.25 -33.30 -36.32
CA SER A 498 -31.41 -34.09 -35.84
C SER A 498 -30.97 -35.42 -35.22
N LEU A 499 -29.92 -36.04 -35.76
CA LEU A 499 -29.36 -37.29 -35.22
C LEU A 499 -28.72 -37.12 -33.84
N LEU A 500 -28.08 -35.97 -33.56
CA LEU A 500 -27.51 -35.67 -32.25
C LEU A 500 -28.58 -35.51 -31.15
N VAL A 501 -29.71 -34.88 -31.48
CA VAL A 501 -30.83 -34.70 -30.55
C VAL A 501 -31.50 -36.04 -30.25
N ILE A 502 -31.68 -36.89 -31.27
CA ILE A 502 -32.25 -38.23 -31.10
C ILE A 502 -31.32 -39.13 -30.26
N ALA A 503 -30.00 -39.04 -30.46
CA ALA A 503 -29.02 -39.78 -29.66
C ALA A 503 -29.05 -39.38 -28.18
N LEU A 504 -29.14 -38.08 -27.88
CA LEU A 504 -29.26 -37.57 -26.51
C LEU A 504 -30.57 -38.02 -25.83
N LEU A 505 -31.69 -38.01 -26.56
CA LEU A 505 -32.97 -38.51 -26.05
C LEU A 505 -32.95 -40.01 -25.77
N ALA A 506 -32.30 -40.82 -26.63
CA ALA A 506 -32.15 -42.25 -26.41
C ALA A 506 -31.32 -42.58 -25.16
N ILE A 507 -30.26 -41.80 -24.89
CA ILE A 507 -29.44 -41.95 -23.68
C ILE A 507 -30.25 -41.64 -22.41
N VAL A 508 -31.07 -40.59 -22.44
CA VAL A 508 -31.96 -40.23 -21.32
C VAL A 508 -32.99 -41.34 -21.06
N VAL A 509 -33.58 -41.92 -22.10
CA VAL A 509 -34.53 -43.03 -21.98
C VAL A 509 -33.85 -44.28 -21.40
N LEU A 510 -32.63 -44.60 -21.84
CA LEU A 510 -31.84 -45.72 -21.30
C LEU A 510 -31.53 -45.53 -19.81
N ILE A 511 -31.16 -44.32 -19.38
CA ILE A 511 -30.92 -44.00 -17.97
C ILE A 511 -32.21 -44.16 -17.15
N MET A 512 -33.34 -43.69 -17.66
CA MET A 512 -34.64 -43.82 -16.99
C MET A 512 -35.09 -45.29 -16.86
N LEU A 513 -34.86 -46.11 -17.89
CA LEU A 513 -35.12 -47.54 -17.85
C LEU A 513 -34.23 -48.25 -16.81
N PHE A 514 -32.95 -47.91 -16.74
CA PHE A 514 -32.01 -48.46 -15.76
C PHE A 514 -32.38 -48.10 -14.30
N LEU A 515 -32.85 -46.87 -14.08
CA LEU A 515 -33.32 -46.42 -12.76
C LEU A 515 -34.66 -47.07 -12.36
N SER A 516 -35.49 -47.44 -13.35
CA SER A 516 -36.77 -48.11 -13.11
C SER A 516 -36.62 -49.61 -12.79
N THR A 517 -35.62 -50.29 -13.35
CA THR A 517 -35.32 -51.71 -13.07
C THR A 517 -34.59 -51.90 -11.74
N GLY A 518 -33.78 -50.92 -11.30
CA GLY A 518 -33.10 -50.92 -10.00
C GLY A 518 -34.02 -50.76 -8.78
N ARG A 519 -35.27 -50.33 -8.94
CA ARG A 519 -36.25 -50.21 -7.85
C ARG A 519 -37.08 -51.47 -7.57
N ARG A 520 -36.96 -52.53 -8.39
CA ARG A 520 -37.80 -53.75 -8.27
C ARG A 520 -37.15 -54.93 -7.53
N THR A 521 -35.91 -54.84 -7.05
CA THR A 521 -35.20 -56.00 -6.46
C THR A 521 -34.97 -55.98 -4.94
N ASN A 522 -35.42 -54.96 -4.19
CA ASN A 522 -35.26 -54.91 -2.72
C ASN A 522 -36.58 -54.99 -1.94
N LYS A 523 -37.42 -55.97 -2.24
CA LYS A 523 -38.40 -56.53 -1.29
C LYS A 523 -38.31 -58.04 -1.34
N VAL A 524 -38.39 -58.68 -0.16
CA VAL A 524 -38.30 -60.14 0.15
C VAL A 524 -36.84 -60.55 0.50
N LYS A 525 -36.48 -60.93 1.73
CA LYS A 525 -37.08 -61.94 2.64
C LYS A 525 -36.99 -61.58 4.13
N LYS A 526 -37.92 -62.21 4.86
CA LYS A 526 -38.01 -62.42 6.32
C LYS A 526 -36.71 -62.88 6.96
#